data_AF-A0A960LJA3-F1
#
_entry.id   AF-A0A960LJA3-F1
#
_cell.length_a   1.000
_cell.length_b   1.000
_cell.length_c   1.000
_cell.angle_alpha   90.00
_cell.angle_beta   90.00
_cell.angle_gamma   90.00
#
_symmetry.space_group_name_H-M   'P 1'
#
loop_
_entity.id
_entity.type
_entity.pdbx_description
1 polymer ?
#
loop_
_entity_poly.entity_id
_entity_poly.type
_entity_poly.pdbx_seq_one_letter_code
_entity_poly.pdbx_strand_id
1 'polypeptide(L)'
;MIPRFLPSLLAVSGVFLISLASLVAADPPSVDREALQVAISEENYDQVISLTDKLPEDSPLLRYRAAAFQRRGIDHFFEAEIKESIADFDAYLAIYPEEDPHHWQRGICYYYADDFEKGKAQFERHQTVNSQDVENAVFHFICAARAPGGSEEKARAEFINIKADSRVPMTEIWALYAGHGTPEAVIAATQVGNPSEAELRNRLCYAHLYLGLYYEAIGQPEKSAEHIILAAGKYRMDHYMGQVAQVHAKLRKLKVPEE
;
A
#
# COMPACT_ATOMS: atom_id res chain seq x y z
N MET A 1 -59.63 20.99 68.01
CA MET A 1 -59.23 20.62 69.39
C MET A 1 -57.81 20.09 69.32
N ILE A 2 -56.84 20.76 69.98
CA ILE A 2 -55.40 20.41 70.08
C ILE A 2 -55.24 19.30 71.15
N PRO A 3 -54.39 18.25 70.99
CA PRO A 3 -52.94 18.27 71.36
C PRO A 3 -52.03 17.55 70.34
N ARG A 4 -50.85 18.07 69.95
CA ARG A 4 -49.55 18.24 70.66
C ARG A 4 -48.82 16.91 70.88
N PHE A 5 -47.80 16.62 70.06
CA PHE A 5 -46.57 15.88 70.42
C PHE A 5 -45.46 16.12 69.38
N LEU A 6 -44.34 16.73 69.82
CA LEU A 6 -42.97 16.52 69.33
C LEU A 6 -42.31 15.51 70.31
N PRO A 7 -41.16 14.84 70.05
CA PRO A 7 -40.01 15.20 69.19
C PRO A 7 -39.64 14.03 68.24
N SER A 8 -38.62 14.04 67.37
CA SER A 8 -37.17 14.16 67.63
C SER A 8 -36.38 14.09 66.32
N LEU A 9 -35.34 14.92 66.22
CA LEU A 9 -34.27 14.86 65.22
C LEU A 9 -33.55 13.52 65.26
N LEU A 10 -33.27 12.93 64.09
CA LEU A 10 -32.09 12.11 63.83
C LEU A 10 -31.74 12.27 62.35
N ALA A 11 -30.75 13.12 62.07
CA ALA A 11 -30.11 13.20 60.77
C ALA A 11 -29.13 12.02 60.66
N VAL A 12 -29.44 11.07 59.78
CA VAL A 12 -28.50 10.00 59.40
C VAL A 12 -27.70 10.51 58.21
N SER A 13 -26.54 11.11 58.48
CA SER A 13 -25.52 11.36 57.46
C SER A 13 -24.86 10.03 57.10
N GLY A 14 -25.39 9.36 56.08
CA GLY A 14 -24.74 8.21 55.45
C GLY A 14 -23.57 8.67 54.60
N VAL A 15 -22.36 8.60 55.15
CA VAL A 15 -21.11 8.70 54.36
C VAL A 15 -20.96 7.39 53.59
N PHE A 16 -21.30 7.39 52.31
CA PHE A 16 -20.89 6.33 51.40
C PHE A 16 -19.37 6.47 51.15
N LEU A 17 -18.58 5.69 51.90
CA LEU A 17 -17.18 5.44 51.58
C LEU A 17 -17.13 4.60 50.30
N ILE A 18 -17.03 5.26 49.15
CA ILE A 18 -16.60 4.62 47.91
C ILE A 18 -15.13 4.25 48.12
N SER A 19 -14.87 2.99 48.42
CA SER A 19 -13.52 2.44 48.37
C SER A 19 -13.04 2.52 46.92
N LEU A 20 -12.20 3.51 46.61
CA LEU A 20 -11.34 3.46 45.45
C LEU A 20 -10.36 2.30 45.69
N ALA A 21 -10.74 1.10 45.26
CA ALA A 21 -9.77 0.08 44.95
C ALA A 21 -8.98 0.63 43.76
N SER A 22 -7.78 1.15 44.04
CA SER A 22 -6.80 1.45 43.00
C SER A 22 -6.56 0.14 42.25
N LEU A 23 -7.12 0.03 41.05
CA LEU A 23 -6.75 -1.03 40.12
C LEU A 23 -5.28 -0.77 39.81
N VAL A 24 -4.38 -1.52 40.45
CA VAL A 24 -2.97 -1.55 40.03
C VAL A 24 -3.01 -2.14 38.63
N ALA A 25 -2.90 -1.28 37.62
CA ALA A 25 -2.65 -1.74 36.27
C ALA A 25 -1.40 -2.62 36.36
N ALA A 26 -1.52 -3.89 35.97
CA ALA A 26 -0.37 -4.77 35.88
C ALA A 26 0.70 -4.06 35.06
N ASP A 27 1.95 -4.11 35.51
CA ASP A 27 3.06 -3.57 34.72
C ASP A 27 2.96 -4.15 33.29
N PRO A 28 3.12 -3.31 32.25
CA PRO A 28 3.06 -3.80 30.88
C PRO A 28 4.07 -4.95 30.74
N PRO A 29 3.73 -6.02 30.00
CA PRO A 29 4.58 -7.18 29.89
C PRO A 29 6.00 -6.75 29.48
N SER A 30 6.99 -7.18 30.27
CA SER A 30 8.39 -6.87 29.98
C SER A 30 8.77 -7.55 28.67
N VAL A 31 9.06 -6.75 27.64
CA VAL A 31 9.55 -7.27 26.35
C VAL A 31 10.98 -7.79 26.51
N ASP A 32 11.23 -9.01 26.03
CA ASP A 32 12.58 -9.53 25.88
C ASP A 32 13.31 -8.74 24.79
N ARG A 33 14.12 -7.77 25.22
CA ARG A 33 14.82 -6.84 24.32
C ARG A 33 15.95 -7.49 23.55
N GLU A 34 16.58 -8.52 24.12
CA GLU A 34 17.65 -9.24 23.44
C GLU A 34 17.07 -10.08 22.31
N ALA A 35 16.02 -10.86 22.60
CA ALA A 35 15.30 -11.61 21.58
C ALA A 35 14.71 -10.70 20.50
N LEU A 36 14.17 -9.53 20.87
CA LEU A 36 13.66 -8.57 19.90
C LEU A 36 14.77 -8.03 18.99
N GLN A 37 15.94 -7.72 19.55
CA GLN A 37 17.07 -7.21 18.77
C GLN A 37 17.63 -8.26 17.81
N VAL A 38 17.69 -9.53 18.23
CA VAL A 38 18.07 -10.66 17.37
C VAL A 38 17.06 -10.81 16.23
N ALA A 39 15.76 -10.87 16.55
CA ALA A 39 14.70 -11.02 15.56
C ALA A 39 14.72 -9.90 14.51
N ILE A 40 14.98 -8.65 14.92
CA ILE A 40 15.16 -7.51 14.00
C ILE A 40 16.38 -7.71 13.09
N SER A 41 17.51 -8.16 13.64
CA SER A 41 18.74 -8.34 12.86
C SER A 41 18.68 -9.50 11.86
N GLU A 42 17.85 -10.50 12.14
CA GLU A 42 17.61 -11.66 11.28
C GLU A 42 16.44 -11.45 10.31
N GLU A 43 15.82 -10.26 10.34
CA GLU A 43 14.60 -9.96 9.58
C GLU A 43 13.46 -10.98 9.85
N ASN A 44 13.43 -11.55 11.06
CA ASN A 44 12.39 -12.47 11.50
C ASN A 44 11.14 -11.69 11.94
N TYR A 45 10.36 -11.25 10.96
CA TYR A 45 9.19 -10.40 11.18
C TYR A 45 8.15 -11.04 12.09
N ASP A 46 7.92 -12.35 11.97
CA ASP A 46 6.97 -13.09 12.82
C ASP A 46 7.35 -13.02 14.29
N GLN A 47 8.65 -13.19 14.59
CA GLN A 47 9.14 -13.09 15.96
C GLN A 47 9.09 -11.65 16.47
N VAL A 48 9.40 -10.64 15.64
CA VAL A 48 9.23 -9.23 16.02
C VAL A 48 7.77 -8.92 16.36
N ILE A 49 6.83 -9.38 15.52
CA ILE A 49 5.40 -9.18 15.74
C ILE A 49 4.96 -9.87 17.02
N SER A 50 5.36 -11.14 17.23
CA SER A 50 5.01 -11.91 18.41
C SER A 50 5.60 -11.33 19.71
N LEU A 51 6.85 -10.87 19.70
CA LEU A 51 7.51 -10.30 20.89
C LEU A 51 6.93 -8.95 21.28
N THR A 52 6.30 -8.27 20.32
CA THR A 52 5.72 -6.97 20.56
C THR A 52 4.23 -7.04 20.83
N ASP A 53 3.48 -8.05 20.39
CA ASP A 53 2.01 -8.15 20.31
C ASP A 53 1.18 -7.47 21.43
N LYS A 54 1.58 -7.65 22.70
CA LYS A 54 0.88 -7.19 23.91
C LYS A 54 1.33 -5.81 24.42
N LEU A 55 2.18 -5.11 23.68
CA LEU A 55 2.58 -3.75 24.04
C LEU A 55 1.38 -2.79 24.00
N PRO A 56 1.31 -1.82 24.92
CA PRO A 56 0.29 -0.78 24.90
C PRO A 56 0.44 0.14 23.68
N GLU A 57 -0.65 0.81 23.29
CA GLU A 57 -0.74 1.68 22.11
C GLU A 57 0.25 2.87 22.13
N ASP A 58 0.69 3.30 23.31
CA ASP A 58 1.66 4.39 23.48
C ASP A 58 3.12 3.89 23.56
N SER A 59 3.35 2.58 23.41
CA SER A 59 4.69 2.01 23.52
C SER A 59 5.59 2.46 22.36
N PRO A 60 6.80 3.00 22.65
CA PRO A 60 7.73 3.40 21.60
C PRO A 60 8.25 2.21 20.78
N LEU A 61 8.12 0.97 21.29
CA LEU A 61 8.54 -0.24 20.60
C LEU A 61 7.56 -0.68 19.49
N LEU A 62 6.36 -0.08 19.40
CA LEU A 62 5.43 -0.35 18.30
C LEU A 62 6.02 -0.04 16.92
N ARG A 63 6.99 0.89 16.84
CA ARG A 63 7.73 1.16 15.61
C ARG A 63 8.38 -0.09 14.99
N TYR A 64 8.83 -1.03 15.83
CA TYR A 64 9.43 -2.28 15.35
C TYR A 64 8.38 -3.22 14.80
N ARG A 65 7.21 -3.30 15.45
CA ARG A 65 6.07 -4.09 14.96
C ARG A 65 5.56 -3.56 13.63
N ALA A 66 5.37 -2.24 13.55
CA ALA A 66 4.97 -1.57 12.32
C ALA A 66 5.99 -1.81 11.20
N ALA A 67 7.29 -1.65 11.47
CA ALA A 67 8.33 -1.95 10.48
C ALA A 67 8.32 -3.42 10.02
N ALA A 68 8.05 -4.36 10.92
CA ALA A 68 7.93 -5.77 10.59
C ALA A 68 6.70 -6.05 9.69
N PHE A 69 5.53 -5.50 10.03
CA PHE A 69 4.35 -5.58 9.17
C PHE A 69 4.61 -4.97 7.79
N GLN A 70 5.18 -3.77 7.72
CA GLN A 70 5.50 -3.11 6.46
C GLN A 70 6.44 -3.95 5.57
N ARG A 71 7.48 -4.56 6.14
CA ARG A 71 8.44 -5.37 5.38
C ARG A 71 7.87 -6.72 4.97
N ARG A 72 7.22 -7.43 5.90
CA ARG A 72 6.56 -8.71 5.59
C ARG A 72 5.44 -8.54 4.56
N GLY A 73 4.70 -7.43 4.60
CA GLY A 73 3.71 -7.08 3.60
C GLY A 73 4.30 -6.86 2.20
N ILE A 74 5.51 -6.29 2.10
CA ILE A 74 6.24 -6.18 0.82
C ILE A 74 6.68 -7.57 0.34
N ASP A 75 7.20 -8.41 1.22
CA ASP A 75 7.65 -9.77 0.85
C ASP A 75 6.48 -10.63 0.38
N HIS A 76 5.34 -10.60 1.09
CA HIS A 76 4.10 -11.23 0.65
C HIS A 76 3.66 -10.71 -0.73
N PHE A 77 3.75 -9.40 -0.98
CA PHE A 77 3.43 -8.85 -2.29
C PHE A 77 4.34 -9.41 -3.38
N PHE A 78 5.66 -9.44 -3.16
CA PHE A 78 6.63 -9.98 -4.12
C PHE A 78 6.44 -11.48 -4.36
N GLU A 79 5.96 -12.21 -3.36
CA GLU A 79 5.55 -13.61 -3.51
C GLU A 79 4.16 -13.80 -4.13
N ALA A 80 3.49 -12.72 -4.53
CA ALA A 80 2.14 -12.70 -5.06
C ALA A 80 1.06 -13.22 -4.07
N GLU A 81 1.36 -13.15 -2.77
CA GLU A 81 0.48 -13.43 -1.63
C GLU A 81 -0.30 -12.15 -1.28
N ILE A 82 -1.19 -11.75 -2.19
CA ILE A 82 -1.81 -10.42 -2.17
C ILE A 82 -2.67 -10.18 -0.93
N LYS A 83 -3.37 -11.21 -0.45
CA LYS A 83 -4.27 -11.09 0.72
C LYS A 83 -3.47 -10.88 2.00
N GLU A 84 -2.38 -11.63 2.13
CA GLU A 84 -1.44 -11.59 3.25
C GLU A 84 -0.74 -10.21 3.27
N SER A 85 -0.32 -9.72 2.11
CA SER A 85 0.24 -8.38 1.95
C SER A 85 -0.71 -7.28 2.43
N ILE A 86 -1.98 -7.31 2.01
CA ILE A 86 -3.01 -6.34 2.45
C ILE A 86 -3.19 -6.40 3.96
N ALA A 87 -3.25 -7.61 4.55
CA ALA A 87 -3.44 -7.76 5.98
C ALA A 87 -2.30 -7.13 6.79
N ASP A 88 -1.06 -7.27 6.35
CA ASP A 88 0.10 -6.65 6.97
C ASP A 88 0.11 -5.12 6.80
N PHE A 89 -0.24 -4.63 5.62
CA PHE A 89 -0.37 -3.20 5.38
C PHE A 89 -1.50 -2.56 6.20
N ASP A 90 -2.64 -3.24 6.35
CA ASP A 90 -3.72 -2.79 7.23
C ASP A 90 -3.26 -2.81 8.71
N ALA A 91 -2.47 -3.79 9.13
CA ALA A 91 -1.90 -3.85 10.48
C ALA A 91 -0.85 -2.74 10.74
N TYR A 92 -0.05 -2.37 9.74
CA TYR A 92 0.84 -1.21 9.78
C TYR A 92 0.04 0.08 10.00
N LEU A 93 -1.02 0.28 9.23
CA LEU A 93 -1.85 1.49 9.31
C LEU A 93 -2.77 1.54 10.53
N ALA A 94 -3.04 0.41 11.18
CA ALA A 94 -3.66 0.41 12.50
C ALA A 94 -2.75 1.03 13.58
N ILE A 95 -1.43 0.98 13.40
CA ILE A 95 -0.44 1.61 14.29
C ILE A 95 -0.18 3.06 13.89
N TYR A 96 -0.07 3.34 12.58
CA TYR A 96 0.20 4.67 12.03
C TYR A 96 -0.90 5.10 11.03
N PRO A 97 -2.11 5.44 11.51
CA PRO A 97 -3.23 5.80 10.63
C PRO A 97 -2.96 7.06 9.80
N GLU A 98 -2.09 7.96 10.26
CA GLU A 98 -1.65 9.15 9.55
C GLU A 98 -0.83 8.86 8.29
N GLU A 99 -0.26 7.65 8.18
CA GLU A 99 0.52 7.21 7.03
C GLU A 99 -0.34 6.67 5.89
N ASP A 100 -1.66 6.55 6.06
CA ASP A 100 -2.57 6.03 5.03
C ASP A 100 -2.41 6.77 3.68
N PRO A 101 -2.33 8.11 3.61
CA PRO A 101 -2.07 8.79 2.34
C PRO A 101 -0.71 8.45 1.71
N HIS A 102 0.32 8.10 2.49
CA HIS A 102 1.63 7.72 1.94
C HIS A 102 1.69 6.25 1.48
N HIS A 103 0.66 5.46 1.76
CA HIS A 103 0.72 4.01 1.66
C HIS A 103 0.18 3.47 0.32
N TRP A 104 0.79 3.92 -0.78
CA TRP A 104 0.44 3.55 -2.16
C TRP A 104 0.59 2.05 -2.47
N GLN A 105 1.49 1.34 -1.78
CA GLN A 105 1.73 -0.09 -1.95
C GLN A 105 0.48 -0.94 -1.68
N ARG A 106 -0.33 -0.58 -0.68
CA ARG A 106 -1.62 -1.21 -0.41
C ARG A 106 -2.63 -0.96 -1.53
N GLY A 107 -2.56 0.19 -2.19
CA GLY A 107 -3.37 0.50 -3.38
C GLY A 107 -3.07 -0.45 -4.54
N ILE A 108 -1.78 -0.74 -4.75
CA ILE A 108 -1.34 -1.75 -5.74
C ILE A 108 -1.86 -3.13 -5.35
N CYS A 109 -1.83 -3.49 -4.07
CA CYS A 109 -2.38 -4.76 -3.62
C CYS A 109 -3.90 -4.84 -3.85
N TYR A 110 -4.64 -3.76 -3.60
CA TYR A 110 -6.08 -3.72 -3.91
C TYR A 110 -6.36 -3.92 -5.41
N TYR A 111 -5.52 -3.38 -6.31
CA TYR A 111 -5.62 -3.68 -7.74
C TYR A 111 -5.48 -5.19 -8.02
N TYR A 112 -4.49 -5.84 -7.42
CA TYR A 112 -4.26 -7.28 -7.63
C TYR A 112 -5.24 -8.19 -6.88
N ALA A 113 -5.94 -7.66 -5.88
CA ALA A 113 -7.06 -8.32 -5.22
C ALA A 113 -8.40 -8.14 -5.98
N ASP A 114 -8.37 -7.47 -7.15
CA ASP A 114 -9.54 -7.02 -7.91
C ASP A 114 -10.51 -6.13 -7.09
N ASP A 115 -10.02 -5.52 -5.99
CA ASP A 115 -10.75 -4.55 -5.17
C ASP A 115 -10.49 -3.12 -5.69
N PHE A 116 -10.89 -2.91 -6.95
CA PHE A 116 -10.56 -1.70 -7.70
C PHE A 116 -11.11 -0.41 -7.07
N GLU A 117 -12.26 -0.48 -6.40
CA GLU A 117 -12.83 0.69 -5.73
C GLU A 117 -11.94 1.15 -4.57
N LYS A 118 -11.42 0.22 -3.76
CA LYS A 118 -10.45 0.55 -2.71
C LYS A 118 -9.11 1.00 -3.28
N GLY A 119 -8.64 0.36 -4.35
CA GLY A 119 -7.42 0.75 -5.05
C GLY A 119 -7.51 2.19 -5.54
N LYS A 120 -8.56 2.52 -6.29
CA LYS A 120 -8.84 3.88 -6.76
C LYS A 120 -8.85 4.89 -5.61
N ALA A 121 -9.60 4.60 -4.55
CA ALA A 121 -9.69 5.48 -3.38
C ALA A 121 -8.33 5.67 -2.67
N GLN A 122 -7.47 4.64 -2.65
CA GLN A 122 -6.12 4.75 -2.09
C GLN A 122 -5.25 5.74 -2.88
N PHE A 123 -5.30 5.69 -4.22
CA PHE A 123 -4.52 6.61 -5.06
C PHE A 123 -5.08 8.04 -5.07
N GLU A 124 -6.38 8.22 -4.82
CA GLU A 124 -6.97 9.54 -4.56
C GLU A 124 -6.44 10.15 -3.26
N ARG A 125 -6.29 9.35 -2.19
CA ARG A 125 -5.65 9.79 -0.95
C ARG A 125 -4.16 10.06 -1.16
N HIS A 126 -3.45 9.20 -1.90
CA HIS A 126 -2.03 9.41 -2.17
C HIS A 126 -1.74 10.68 -2.97
N GLN A 127 -2.65 11.06 -3.87
CA GLN A 127 -2.54 12.30 -4.63
C GLN A 127 -2.44 13.55 -3.74
N THR A 128 -2.94 13.53 -2.49
CA THR A 128 -2.86 14.68 -1.58
C THR A 128 -1.46 14.92 -1.01
N VAL A 129 -0.58 13.91 -1.05
CA VAL A 129 0.79 13.97 -0.50
C VAL A 129 1.87 13.86 -1.57
N ASN A 130 1.57 13.25 -2.73
CA ASN A 130 2.51 13.08 -3.84
C ASN A 130 1.86 13.42 -5.19
N SER A 131 1.63 14.71 -5.43
CA SER A 131 0.80 15.17 -6.55
C SER A 131 1.41 15.04 -7.95
N GLN A 132 2.70 14.68 -8.07
CA GLN A 132 3.44 14.68 -9.34
C GLN A 132 3.86 13.28 -9.79
N ASP A 133 3.39 12.23 -9.11
CA ASP A 133 3.73 10.87 -9.46
C ASP A 133 2.83 10.33 -10.56
N VAL A 134 3.44 10.04 -11.72
CA VAL A 134 2.74 9.40 -12.84
C VAL A 134 2.25 8.00 -12.48
N GLU A 135 2.95 7.29 -11.60
CA GLU A 135 2.58 5.94 -11.19
C GLU A 135 1.27 5.96 -10.40
N ASN A 136 1.10 6.93 -9.49
CA ASN A 136 -0.17 7.21 -8.82
C ASN A 136 -1.33 7.43 -9.81
N ALA A 137 -1.13 8.28 -10.82
CA ALA A 137 -2.14 8.55 -11.84
C ALA A 137 -2.49 7.29 -12.65
N VAL A 138 -1.49 6.51 -13.05
CA VAL A 138 -1.66 5.26 -13.79
C VAL A 138 -2.40 4.22 -12.95
N PHE A 139 -2.04 4.02 -11.70
CA PHE A 139 -2.70 3.04 -10.85
C PHE A 139 -4.15 3.46 -10.50
N HIS A 140 -4.40 4.75 -10.31
CA HIS A 140 -5.76 5.29 -10.22
C HIS A 140 -6.58 4.96 -11.47
N PHE A 141 -6.02 5.21 -12.66
CA PHE A 141 -6.66 4.91 -13.93
C PHE A 141 -7.01 3.43 -14.10
N ILE A 142 -6.07 2.51 -13.88
CA ILE A 142 -6.33 1.08 -14.11
C ILE A 142 -7.35 0.52 -13.11
N CYS A 143 -7.40 1.07 -11.89
CA CYS A 143 -8.46 0.76 -10.94
C CYS A 143 -9.81 1.30 -11.45
N ALA A 144 -9.88 2.57 -11.83
CA ALA A 144 -11.09 3.19 -12.37
C ALA A 144 -11.64 2.47 -13.62
N ALA A 145 -10.75 2.03 -14.52
CA ALA A 145 -11.12 1.33 -15.74
C ALA A 145 -11.68 -0.07 -15.45
N ARG A 146 -11.13 -0.78 -14.47
CA ARG A 146 -11.51 -2.17 -14.14
C ARG A 146 -12.59 -2.29 -13.05
N ALA A 147 -12.90 -1.21 -12.33
CA ALA A 147 -13.98 -1.18 -11.34
C ALA A 147 -15.35 -1.55 -11.97
N PRO A 148 -16.33 -2.01 -11.17
CA PRO A 148 -17.67 -2.30 -11.67
C PRO A 148 -18.30 -1.12 -12.41
N GLY A 149 -18.63 -1.32 -13.69
CA GLY A 149 -19.14 -0.25 -14.56
C GLY A 149 -18.09 0.77 -15.01
N GLY A 150 -16.81 0.53 -14.72
CA GLY A 150 -15.65 1.25 -15.24
C GLY A 150 -15.48 1.08 -16.75
N SER A 151 -14.68 1.96 -17.33
CA SER A 151 -14.28 1.91 -18.75
C SER A 151 -13.08 2.81 -18.97
N GLU A 152 -12.39 2.65 -20.10
CA GLU A 152 -11.32 3.57 -20.51
C GLU A 152 -11.80 5.02 -20.53
N GLU A 153 -12.96 5.29 -21.14
CA GLU A 153 -13.53 6.65 -21.23
C GLU A 153 -13.75 7.27 -19.85
N LYS A 154 -14.36 6.51 -18.92
CA LYS A 154 -14.59 6.98 -17.54
C LYS A 154 -13.28 7.23 -16.80
N ALA A 155 -12.32 6.30 -16.92
CA ALA A 155 -11.02 6.44 -16.27
C ALA A 155 -10.24 7.67 -16.82
N ARG A 156 -10.33 7.95 -18.12
CA ARG A 156 -9.76 9.17 -18.72
C ARG A 156 -10.43 10.45 -18.20
N ALA A 157 -11.76 10.43 -18.00
CA ALA A 157 -12.52 11.59 -17.54
C ALA A 157 -12.12 12.05 -16.12
N GLU A 158 -11.64 11.13 -15.28
CA GLU A 158 -11.16 11.40 -13.93
C GLU A 158 -9.64 11.24 -13.78
N PHE A 159 -8.90 11.16 -14.90
CA PHE A 159 -7.47 10.92 -14.88
C PHE A 159 -6.72 12.04 -14.16
N ILE A 160 -5.84 11.64 -13.26
CA ILE A 160 -5.07 12.56 -12.44
C ILE A 160 -4.08 13.34 -13.30
N ASN A 161 -4.20 14.67 -13.27
CA ASN A 161 -3.31 15.56 -14.00
C ASN A 161 -1.97 15.75 -13.27
N ILE A 162 -0.87 15.50 -13.97
CA ILE A 162 0.50 15.65 -13.49
C ILE A 162 1.18 16.78 -14.25
N LYS A 163 1.94 17.64 -13.55
CA LYS A 163 2.65 18.77 -14.19
C LYS A 163 3.98 18.34 -14.79
N ALA A 164 4.74 17.51 -14.07
CA ALA A 164 6.03 17.03 -14.53
C ALA A 164 6.48 15.80 -13.74
N ASP A 165 7.04 14.83 -14.47
CA ASP A 165 7.86 13.74 -13.95
C ASP A 165 9.09 13.62 -14.84
N SER A 166 10.27 13.78 -14.25
CA SER A 166 11.54 13.82 -14.99
C SER A 166 12.08 12.43 -15.35
N ARG A 167 11.48 11.36 -14.80
CA ARG A 167 11.85 9.98 -15.12
C ARG A 167 11.43 9.67 -16.56
N VAL A 168 12.28 8.98 -17.30
CA VAL A 168 11.97 8.49 -18.65
C VAL A 168 11.41 7.06 -18.57
N PRO A 169 10.28 6.72 -19.20
CA PRO A 169 9.45 7.53 -20.12
C PRO A 169 8.12 8.00 -19.48
N MET A 170 8.15 8.56 -18.26
CA MET A 170 6.92 8.83 -17.48
C MET A 170 6.04 9.91 -18.11
N THR A 171 6.63 10.88 -18.81
CA THR A 171 5.84 11.90 -19.54
C THR A 171 4.99 11.27 -20.65
N GLU A 172 5.56 10.34 -21.42
CA GLU A 172 4.86 9.64 -22.50
C GLU A 172 3.87 8.62 -21.96
N ILE A 173 4.19 7.95 -20.84
CA ILE A 173 3.27 7.06 -20.13
C ILE A 173 2.04 7.86 -19.68
N TRP A 174 2.24 9.00 -19.02
CA TRP A 174 1.14 9.86 -18.61
C TRP A 174 0.29 10.29 -19.82
N ALA A 175 0.93 10.70 -20.92
CA ALA A 175 0.24 11.12 -22.15
C ALA A 175 -0.61 9.99 -22.78
N LEU A 176 -0.12 8.75 -22.78
CA LEU A 176 -0.87 7.59 -23.24
C LEU A 176 -2.15 7.39 -22.43
N TYR A 177 -2.04 7.43 -21.10
CA TYR A 177 -3.16 7.25 -20.19
C TYR A 177 -4.13 8.45 -20.18
N ALA A 178 -3.64 9.65 -20.50
CA ALA A 178 -4.47 10.84 -20.70
C ALA A 178 -5.20 10.87 -22.06
N GLY A 179 -4.75 10.09 -23.05
CA GLY A 179 -5.48 9.86 -24.32
C GLY A 179 -4.98 10.67 -25.49
N HIS A 180 -3.79 11.25 -25.36
CA HIS A 180 -3.13 12.02 -26.41
C HIS A 180 -1.72 11.51 -26.71
N GLY A 181 -1.35 10.34 -26.18
CA GLY A 181 -0.10 9.63 -26.44
C GLY A 181 -0.30 8.29 -27.17
N THR A 182 0.80 7.66 -27.54
CA THR A 182 0.79 6.36 -28.24
C THR A 182 1.81 5.39 -27.63
N PRO A 183 1.57 4.06 -27.69
CA PRO A 183 2.55 3.06 -27.26
C PRO A 183 3.92 3.23 -27.92
N GLU A 184 3.93 3.61 -29.20
CA GLU A 184 5.16 3.84 -29.98
C GLU A 184 5.96 5.02 -29.43
N ALA A 185 5.28 6.09 -28.98
CA ALA A 185 5.94 7.24 -28.36
C ALA A 185 6.60 6.85 -27.03
N VAL A 186 5.95 6.01 -26.22
CA VAL A 186 6.50 5.49 -24.95
C VAL A 186 7.81 4.73 -25.20
N ILE A 187 7.83 3.85 -26.20
CA ILE A 187 9.04 3.09 -26.56
C ILE A 187 10.12 3.99 -27.17
N ALA A 188 9.75 4.94 -28.03
CA ALA A 188 10.71 5.85 -28.64
C ALA A 188 11.43 6.72 -27.59
N ALA A 189 10.71 7.16 -26.55
CA ALA A 189 11.25 7.98 -25.48
C ALA A 189 12.37 7.27 -24.70
N THR A 190 12.35 5.94 -24.57
CA THR A 190 13.38 5.21 -23.83
C THR A 190 14.77 5.38 -24.44
N GLN A 191 14.86 5.62 -25.75
CA GLN A 191 16.11 5.72 -26.51
C GLN A 191 16.71 7.14 -26.53
N VAL A 192 15.96 8.15 -26.09
CA VAL A 192 16.37 9.56 -26.18
C VAL A 192 17.63 9.82 -25.34
N GLY A 193 18.60 10.53 -25.91
CA GLY A 193 19.81 10.95 -25.20
C GLY A 193 20.92 9.89 -25.13
N ASN A 194 20.83 8.80 -25.91
CA ASN A 194 21.83 7.73 -25.95
C ASN A 194 22.15 7.15 -24.55
N PRO A 195 21.15 6.59 -23.86
CA PRO A 195 21.33 6.06 -22.51
C PRO A 195 22.37 4.92 -22.49
N SER A 196 22.99 4.73 -21.33
CA SER A 196 23.78 3.52 -21.06
C SER A 196 22.90 2.26 -21.16
N GLU A 197 23.49 1.08 -21.33
CA GLU A 197 22.73 -0.18 -21.39
C GLU A 197 21.87 -0.41 -20.13
N ALA A 198 22.44 -0.12 -18.95
CA ALA A 198 21.73 -0.26 -17.67
C ALA A 198 20.56 0.72 -17.56
N GLU A 199 20.75 1.96 -17.99
CA GLU A 199 19.68 2.96 -18.02
C GLU A 199 18.60 2.60 -19.02
N LEU A 200 18.98 2.16 -20.23
CA LEU A 200 18.06 1.74 -21.27
C LEU A 200 17.21 0.55 -20.80
N ARG A 201 17.82 -0.44 -20.15
CA ARG A 201 17.11 -1.57 -19.54
C ARG A 201 16.05 -1.07 -18.55
N ASN A 202 16.40 -0.15 -17.67
CA ASN A 202 15.47 0.36 -16.67
C ASN A 202 14.31 1.15 -17.32
N ARG A 203 14.60 2.01 -18.30
CA ARG A 203 13.58 2.75 -19.06
C ARG A 203 12.63 1.80 -19.81
N LEU A 204 13.18 0.74 -20.41
CA LEU A 204 12.39 -0.28 -21.11
C LEU A 204 11.54 -1.11 -20.14
N CYS A 205 12.03 -1.41 -18.94
CA CYS A 205 11.22 -2.08 -17.92
C CYS A 205 9.97 -1.26 -17.56
N TYR A 206 10.15 0.05 -17.27
CA TYR A 206 9.03 0.95 -17.02
C TYR A 206 8.08 1.06 -18.21
N ALA A 207 8.61 1.26 -19.42
CA ALA A 207 7.82 1.33 -20.64
C ALA A 207 6.93 0.09 -20.81
N HIS A 208 7.55 -1.10 -20.73
CA HIS A 208 6.85 -2.36 -20.91
C HIS A 208 5.88 -2.65 -19.77
N LEU A 209 6.23 -2.36 -18.51
CA LEU A 209 5.30 -2.51 -17.39
C LEU A 209 4.02 -1.70 -17.63
N TYR A 210 4.16 -0.41 -17.91
CA TYR A 210 3.01 0.48 -18.00
C TYR A 210 2.20 0.32 -19.29
N LEU A 211 2.80 -0.14 -20.38
CA LEU A 211 2.07 -0.60 -21.56
C LEU A 211 1.30 -1.89 -21.28
N GLY A 212 1.90 -2.83 -20.54
CA GLY A 212 1.27 -4.07 -20.12
C GLY A 212 0.02 -3.81 -19.27
N LEU A 213 0.14 -2.96 -18.25
CA LEU A 213 -0.98 -2.55 -17.39
C LEU A 213 -2.07 -1.80 -18.18
N TYR A 214 -1.67 -0.93 -19.12
CA TYR A 214 -2.62 -0.18 -19.96
C TYR A 214 -3.47 -1.13 -20.80
N TYR A 215 -2.82 -2.05 -21.52
CA TYR A 215 -3.52 -3.02 -22.37
C TYR A 215 -4.41 -3.97 -21.57
N GLU A 216 -4.01 -4.38 -20.36
CA GLU A 216 -4.89 -5.16 -19.49
C GLU A 216 -6.15 -4.36 -19.12
N ALA A 217 -5.98 -3.11 -18.68
CA ALA A 217 -7.08 -2.25 -18.23
C ALA A 217 -8.13 -1.97 -19.32
N ILE A 218 -7.72 -1.94 -20.60
CA ILE A 218 -8.62 -1.73 -21.73
C ILE A 218 -9.07 -3.03 -22.42
N GLY A 219 -8.85 -4.19 -21.80
CA GLY A 219 -9.36 -5.48 -22.28
C GLY A 219 -8.58 -6.09 -23.46
N GLN A 220 -7.28 -5.81 -23.56
CA GLN A 220 -6.36 -6.38 -24.58
C GLN A 220 -5.29 -7.27 -23.93
N PRO A 221 -5.66 -8.43 -23.36
CA PRO A 221 -4.77 -9.26 -22.55
C PRO A 221 -3.58 -9.87 -23.32
N GLU A 222 -3.74 -10.11 -24.63
CA GLU A 222 -2.66 -10.64 -25.47
C GLU A 222 -1.50 -9.63 -25.58
N LYS A 223 -1.83 -8.36 -25.89
CA LYS A 223 -0.85 -7.27 -25.92
C LYS A 223 -0.27 -7.00 -24.53
N SER A 224 -1.10 -7.09 -23.49
CA SER A 224 -0.62 -6.98 -22.12
C SER A 224 0.47 -8.01 -21.84
N ALA A 225 0.23 -9.28 -22.18
CA ALA A 225 1.19 -10.36 -21.97
C ALA A 225 2.52 -10.13 -22.71
N GLU A 226 2.49 -9.67 -23.97
CA GLU A 226 3.69 -9.35 -24.74
C GLU A 226 4.60 -8.35 -24.01
N HIS A 227 4.00 -7.28 -23.47
CA HIS A 227 4.73 -6.27 -22.74
C HIS A 227 5.17 -6.73 -21.35
N ILE A 228 4.30 -7.38 -20.57
CA ILE A 228 4.66 -7.84 -19.22
C ILE A 228 5.79 -8.88 -19.26
N ILE A 229 5.80 -9.80 -20.23
CA ILE A 229 6.89 -10.78 -20.39
C ILE A 229 8.24 -10.08 -20.58
N LEU A 230 8.28 -8.98 -21.34
CA LEU A 230 9.50 -8.21 -21.54
C LEU A 230 9.93 -7.47 -20.27
N ALA A 231 8.98 -6.87 -19.54
CA ALA A 231 9.25 -6.16 -18.29
C ALA A 231 9.72 -7.10 -17.16
N ALA A 232 9.11 -8.28 -17.04
CA ALA A 232 9.41 -9.27 -16.01
C ALA A 232 10.61 -10.18 -16.33
N GLY A 233 11.00 -10.28 -17.61
CA GLY A 233 12.13 -11.08 -18.07
C GLY A 233 13.30 -10.19 -18.53
N LYS A 234 13.40 -10.01 -19.85
CA LYS A 234 14.50 -9.32 -20.55
C LYS A 234 14.95 -8.00 -19.91
N TYR A 235 13.99 -7.23 -19.41
CA TYR A 235 14.22 -5.90 -18.85
C TYR A 235 14.01 -5.85 -17.34
N ARG A 236 13.98 -6.99 -16.64
CA ARG A 236 13.65 -7.06 -15.21
C ARG A 236 14.50 -6.11 -14.36
N MET A 237 13.89 -5.63 -13.29
CA MET A 237 14.54 -4.84 -12.24
C MET A 237 14.12 -5.38 -10.87
N ASP A 238 15.02 -5.29 -9.90
CA ASP A 238 14.77 -5.81 -8.55
C ASP A 238 14.11 -4.78 -7.64
N HIS A 239 14.04 -3.50 -8.06
CA HIS A 239 13.32 -2.49 -7.30
C HIS A 239 11.80 -2.69 -7.42
N TYR A 240 11.04 -2.00 -6.56
CA TYR A 240 9.61 -2.27 -6.36
C TYR A 240 8.78 -2.38 -7.65
N MET A 241 8.84 -1.40 -8.56
CA MET A 241 8.06 -1.50 -9.81
C MET A 241 8.54 -2.60 -10.77
N GLY A 242 9.82 -2.97 -10.76
CA GLY A 242 10.28 -4.16 -11.49
C GLY A 242 9.74 -5.45 -10.87
N GLN A 243 9.61 -5.50 -9.54
CA GLN A 243 8.91 -6.59 -8.85
C GLN A 243 7.41 -6.62 -9.17
N VAL A 244 6.76 -5.46 -9.32
CA VAL A 244 5.35 -5.40 -9.78
C VAL A 244 5.18 -6.08 -11.14
N ALA A 245 6.11 -5.91 -12.08
CA ALA A 245 6.06 -6.62 -13.36
C ALA A 245 6.14 -8.15 -13.19
N GLN A 246 7.02 -8.60 -12.29
CA GLN A 246 7.20 -10.02 -11.98
C GLN A 246 5.97 -10.62 -11.28
N VAL A 247 5.43 -9.94 -10.28
CA VAL A 247 4.18 -10.30 -9.58
C VAL A 247 3.02 -10.36 -10.56
N HIS A 248 2.91 -9.38 -11.46
CA HIS A 248 1.90 -9.38 -12.51
C HIS A 248 2.01 -10.63 -13.38
N ALA A 249 3.21 -10.94 -13.88
CA ALA A 249 3.45 -12.13 -14.69
C ALA A 249 3.07 -13.42 -13.95
N LYS A 250 3.44 -13.53 -12.66
CA LYS A 250 3.12 -14.68 -11.78
C LYS A 250 1.61 -14.84 -11.62
N LEU A 251 0.89 -13.78 -11.26
CA LEU A 251 -0.57 -13.81 -11.07
C LEU A 251 -1.34 -14.08 -12.36
N ARG A 252 -0.84 -13.62 -13.50
CA ARG A 252 -1.42 -13.88 -14.83
C ARG A 252 -0.90 -15.16 -15.50
N LYS A 253 -0.04 -15.92 -14.81
CA LYS A 253 0.54 -17.20 -15.27
C LYS A 253 1.23 -17.08 -16.63
N LEU A 254 1.91 -15.96 -16.85
CA LEU A 254 2.65 -15.70 -18.09
C LEU A 254 3.94 -16.52 -18.10
N LYS A 255 4.32 -17.02 -19.27
CA LYS A 255 5.58 -17.73 -19.46
C LYS A 255 6.69 -16.73 -19.74
N VAL A 256 7.39 -16.33 -18.69
CA VAL A 256 8.59 -15.48 -18.79
C VAL A 256 9.79 -16.40 -19.07
N PRO A 257 10.51 -16.24 -20.19
CA PRO A 257 11.72 -17.01 -20.44
C PRO A 257 12.79 -16.75 -19.37
N GLU A 258 13.45 -17.81 -18.91
CA GLU A 258 14.68 -17.69 -18.11
C GLU A 258 15.80 -17.13 -19.01
N GLU A 259 16.57 -16.18 -18.50
CA GLU A 259 17.74 -15.59 -19.19
C GLU A 259 19.00 -16.43 -19.01
#